data_AF-A0A8B8K591-F1
#
_entry.id   AF-A0A8B8K591-F1
#
_cell.length_a   1.000
_cell.length_b   1.000
_cell.length_c   1.000
_cell.angle_alpha   90.00
_cell.angle_beta   90.00
_cell.angle_gamma   90.00
#
_symmetry.space_group_name_H-M   'P 1'
#
loop_
_entity.id
_entity.type
_entity.pdbx_description
1 polymer ?
#
loop_
_entity_poly.entity_id
_entity_poly.type
_entity_poly.pdbx_seq_one_letter_code
_entity_poly.pdbx_strand_id
1 'polypeptide(L)'
;MAFLLSKTTIASHFRSHSQKTEDLASLPRRRFHIEPGPREKALLAEDSALKPFKSYKRSVKQLKRIGDVLTVVVVAGCCYEIYVRAVAREESQKQ
;
A
#
# COMPACT_ATOMS: atom_id res chain seq x y z
N MET A 1 34.19 -2.51 -31.14
CA MET A 1 34.23 -3.94 -30.76
C MET A 1 33.74 -4.05 -29.33
N ALA A 2 32.62 -4.74 -29.13
CA ALA A 2 31.85 -4.80 -27.89
C ALA A 2 32.65 -5.49 -26.77
N PHE A 3 32.65 -4.88 -25.57
CA PHE A 3 33.07 -5.56 -24.36
C PHE A 3 31.85 -6.05 -23.60
N LEU A 4 31.94 -7.34 -23.26
CA LEU A 4 30.88 -8.23 -22.85
C LEU A 4 30.34 -7.90 -21.46
N LEU A 5 29.02 -7.90 -21.40
CA LEU A 5 28.14 -7.80 -20.24
C LEU A 5 28.50 -8.83 -19.16
N SER A 6 29.17 -8.39 -18.11
CA SER A 6 29.52 -9.21 -16.96
C SER A 6 28.41 -9.17 -15.89
N LYS A 7 27.74 -10.33 -15.72
CA LYS A 7 27.10 -10.81 -14.48
C LYS A 7 26.09 -9.88 -13.79
N THR A 8 24.82 -10.02 -14.15
CA THR A 8 23.67 -9.75 -13.24
C THR A 8 22.90 -11.04 -12.96
N THR A 9 23.56 -12.02 -12.34
CA THR A 9 22.94 -13.26 -11.80
C THR A 9 22.15 -12.99 -10.52
N ILE A 10 21.26 -11.98 -10.53
CA ILE A 10 20.38 -11.69 -9.38
C ILE A 10 18.90 -11.72 -9.78
N ALA A 11 18.58 -11.73 -11.07
CA ALA A 11 17.19 -11.72 -11.56
C ALA A 11 16.56 -13.10 -11.83
N SER A 12 17.27 -14.22 -11.66
CA SER A 12 16.75 -15.57 -11.97
C SER A 12 15.85 -16.17 -10.88
N HIS A 13 15.78 -15.58 -9.69
CA HIS A 13 14.93 -16.08 -8.60
C HIS A 13 13.44 -15.74 -8.79
N PHE A 14 13.08 -14.95 -9.81
CA PHE A 14 11.70 -14.69 -10.17
C PHE A 14 11.16 -15.69 -11.20
N ARG A 15 11.53 -16.97 -11.07
CA ARG A 15 10.96 -18.04 -11.88
C ARG A 15 9.66 -18.51 -11.23
N SER A 16 8.57 -17.99 -11.77
CA SER A 16 7.20 -18.44 -11.61
C SER A 16 7.08 -19.96 -11.59
N HIS A 17 6.79 -20.53 -10.42
CA HIS A 17 6.27 -21.89 -10.33
C HIS A 17 4.74 -21.83 -10.46
N SER A 18 4.29 -21.87 -11.71
CA SER A 18 2.91 -22.19 -12.08
C SER A 18 2.83 -23.67 -12.38
N GLN A 19 2.24 -24.46 -11.48
CA GLN A 19 1.14 -25.39 -11.78
C GLN A 19 0.88 -26.36 -10.60
N LYS A 20 -0.36 -26.28 -10.09
CA LYS A 20 -1.21 -27.36 -9.59
C LYS A 20 -0.63 -28.40 -8.62
N THR A 21 -0.89 -28.15 -7.35
CA THR A 21 -1.22 -29.17 -6.33
C THR A 21 -2.13 -28.44 -5.34
N GLU A 22 -3.40 -28.20 -5.66
CA GLU A 22 -4.50 -29.14 -5.39
C GLU A 22 -4.36 -29.66 -3.93
N ASP A 23 -4.99 -28.90 -3.02
CA ASP A 23 -5.64 -29.36 -1.79
C ASP A 23 -4.89 -29.61 -0.46
N LEU A 24 -3.62 -29.26 -0.26
CA LEU A 24 -2.97 -29.55 1.04
C LEU A 24 -2.26 -28.39 1.77
N ALA A 25 -2.42 -27.13 1.33
CA ALA A 25 -1.68 -26.00 1.92
C ALA A 25 -2.52 -24.84 2.48
N SER A 26 -3.86 -24.92 2.54
CA SER A 26 -4.71 -23.75 2.83
C SER A 26 -5.80 -23.96 3.87
N LEU A 27 -5.59 -24.85 4.85
CA LEU A 27 -6.42 -24.83 6.06
C LEU A 27 -5.74 -24.00 7.16
N PRO A 28 -6.28 -22.83 7.53
CA PRO A 28 -5.84 -22.16 8.74
C PRO A 28 -6.22 -23.06 9.92
N ARG A 29 -5.22 -23.72 10.54
CA ARG A 29 -5.40 -24.60 11.72
C ARG A 29 -5.95 -23.88 12.96
N ARG A 30 -6.15 -22.57 12.90
CA ARG A 30 -7.01 -21.83 13.82
C ARG A 30 -8.11 -21.11 13.05
N ARG A 31 -9.08 -21.87 12.53
CA ARG A 31 -10.40 -21.33 12.24
C ARG A 31 -11.11 -21.06 13.56
N PHE A 32 -10.98 -19.85 14.08
CA PHE A 32 -12.08 -19.24 14.81
C PHE A 32 -12.83 -18.33 13.85
N HIS A 33 -13.44 -18.93 12.84
CA HIS A 33 -14.58 -18.34 12.13
C HIS A 33 -15.85 -18.99 12.70
N ILE A 34 -15.96 -18.95 14.03
CA ILE A 34 -17.22 -19.21 14.70
C ILE A 34 -17.88 -17.84 14.73
N GLU A 35 -18.99 -17.69 14.02
CA GLU A 35 -19.82 -16.49 14.14
C GLU A 35 -20.17 -16.34 15.61
N PRO A 36 -19.71 -15.27 16.29
CA PRO A 36 -19.93 -15.16 17.70
C PRO A 36 -21.43 -15.16 17.99
N GLY A 37 -21.84 -15.96 18.98
CA GLY A 37 -23.23 -16.03 19.38
C GLY A 37 -23.75 -14.68 19.87
N PRO A 38 -25.07 -14.50 20.07
CA PRO A 38 -25.65 -13.23 20.54
C PRO A 38 -24.97 -12.70 21.81
N ARG A 39 -24.60 -13.61 22.71
CA ARG A 39 -23.90 -13.31 23.97
C ARG A 39 -22.45 -12.87 23.74
N GLU A 40 -21.73 -13.48 22.80
CA GLU A 40 -20.35 -13.14 22.49
C GLU A 40 -20.28 -11.81 21.72
N LYS A 41 -21.26 -11.56 20.85
CA LYS A 41 -21.44 -10.26 20.17
C LYS A 41 -21.73 -9.13 21.16
N ALA A 42 -22.48 -9.40 22.24
CA ALA A 42 -22.71 -8.41 23.30
C ALA A 42 -21.44 -8.10 24.10
N LEU A 43 -20.54 -9.07 24.29
CA LEU A 43 -19.25 -8.85 24.95
C LEU A 43 -18.22 -8.15 24.05
N LEU A 44 -18.34 -8.32 22.73
CA LEU A 44 -17.52 -7.63 21.74
C LEU A 44 -18.09 -6.25 21.36
N ALA A 45 -19.31 -5.92 21.80
CA ALA A 45 -19.91 -4.62 21.59
C ALA A 45 -19.05 -3.54 22.27
N GLU A 46 -18.95 -2.38 21.63
CA GLU A 46 -18.15 -1.29 22.16
C GLU A 46 -18.75 -0.78 23.47
N ASP A 47 -18.04 -0.98 24.58
CA ASP A 47 -18.44 -0.45 25.88
C ASP A 47 -18.22 1.08 25.92
N SER A 48 -19.27 1.80 26.27
CA SER A 48 -19.25 3.24 26.51
C SER A 48 -18.20 3.66 27.54
N ALA A 49 -17.90 2.81 28.53
CA ALA A 49 -16.87 3.06 29.54
C ALA A 49 -15.44 2.95 29.00
N LEU A 50 -15.22 2.15 27.96
CA LEU A 50 -13.91 1.96 27.33
C LEU A 50 -13.66 2.94 26.18
N LYS A 51 -14.70 3.61 25.67
CA LYS A 51 -14.63 4.61 24.59
C LYS A 51 -13.65 5.78 24.86
N PRO A 52 -13.50 6.31 26.10
CA PRO A 52 -12.53 7.36 26.41
C PRO A 52 -11.08 6.86 26.48
N PHE A 53 -10.88 5.58 26.84
CA PHE A 53 -9.56 4.97 27.04
C PHE A 53 -9.05 4.24 25.81
N LYS A 54 -9.94 3.90 24.87
CA LYS A 54 -9.58 3.38 23.56
C LYS A 54 -8.76 4.46 22.86
N SER A 55 -7.48 4.17 22.64
CA SER A 55 -6.50 5.03 21.98
C SER A 55 -6.80 5.24 20.48
N TYR A 56 -8.07 5.36 20.10
CA TYR A 56 -8.47 5.85 18.80
C TYR A 56 -8.48 7.38 18.82
N LYS A 57 -7.29 7.97 18.86
CA LYS A 57 -7.14 9.42 18.77
C LYS A 57 -7.55 9.87 17.37
N ARG A 58 -8.83 10.25 17.21
CA ARG A 58 -9.39 10.83 15.97
C ARG A 58 -8.48 11.93 15.40
N SER A 59 -7.79 12.66 16.29
CA SER A 59 -6.77 13.66 15.94
C SER A 59 -5.58 13.09 15.18
N VAL A 60 -5.04 11.93 15.58
CA VAL A 60 -3.90 11.29 14.88
C VAL A 60 -4.32 10.82 13.49
N LYS A 61 -5.56 10.31 13.34
CA LYS A 61 -6.11 9.95 12.03
C LYS A 61 -6.30 11.17 11.13
N GLN A 62 -6.72 12.30 11.69
CA GLN A 62 -6.83 13.57 10.97
C GLN A 62 -5.45 14.09 10.56
N LEU A 63 -4.47 14.06 11.46
CA LEU A 63 -3.10 14.49 11.18
C LEU A 63 -2.46 13.68 10.06
N LYS A 64 -2.65 12.35 10.07
CA LYS A 64 -2.19 11.48 8.97
C LYS A 64 -2.80 11.89 7.63
N ARG A 65 -4.12 12.13 7.58
CA ARG A 65 -4.80 12.55 6.35
C ARG A 65 -4.30 13.90 5.82
N ILE A 66 -4.03 14.85 6.71
CA ILE A 66 -3.47 16.16 6.32
C ILE A 66 -2.07 15.96 5.72
N GLY A 67 -1.24 15.12 6.33
CA GLY A 67 0.07 14.76 5.78
C GLY A 67 -0.04 14.12 4.40
N ASP A 68 -0.94 13.14 4.23
CA ASP A 68 -1.16 12.47 2.95
C ASP A 68 -1.68 13.42 1.86
N VAL A 69 -2.55 14.38 2.19
CA VAL A 69 -3.01 15.39 1.22
C VAL A 69 -1.89 16.34 0.84
N LEU A 70 -1.09 16.78 1.82
CA LEU A 70 0.04 17.68 1.57
C LEU A 70 1.09 17.04 0.64
N THR A 71 1.40 15.75 0.83
CA THR A 71 2.34 15.04 -0.04
C THR A 71 1.81 14.95 -1.48
N VAL A 72 0.53 14.66 -1.68
CA VAL A 72 -0.09 14.62 -3.02
C VAL A 72 -0.01 15.99 -3.70
N VAL A 73 -0.31 17.08 -2.98
CA VAL A 73 -0.24 18.44 -3.53
C VAL A 73 1.18 18.79 -3.96
N VAL A 74 2.19 18.48 -3.14
CA VAL A 74 3.60 18.74 -3.47
C VAL A 74 4.05 17.93 -4.70
N VAL A 75 3.69 16.65 -4.76
CA VAL A 75 4.02 15.81 -5.92
C VAL A 75 3.35 16.35 -7.19
N ALA A 76 2.08 16.72 -7.13
CA ALA A 76 1.35 17.28 -8.27
C ALA A 76 1.97 18.59 -8.77
N GLY A 77 2.33 19.51 -7.87
CA GLY A 77 3.02 20.75 -8.22
C GLY A 77 4.38 20.50 -8.88
N CYS A 78 5.16 19.56 -8.34
CA CYS A 78 6.45 19.19 -8.91
C CYS A 78 6.30 18.56 -10.32
N CYS A 79 5.32 17.68 -10.51
CA CYS A 79 5.02 17.11 -11.82
C CYS A 79 4.58 18.19 -12.83
N TYR A 80 3.83 19.19 -12.40
CA TYR A 80 3.42 20.31 -13.25
C TYR A 80 4.61 21.17 -13.70
N GLU A 81 5.53 21.50 -12.79
CA GLU A 81 6.75 22.24 -13.11
C GLU A 81 7.61 21.51 -14.15
N ILE A 82 7.76 20.19 -14.01
CA ILE A 82 8.48 19.36 -14.98
C ILE A 82 7.78 19.37 -16.34
N TYR A 83 6.45 19.22 -16.34
CA TYR A 83 5.65 19.24 -17.57
C TYR A 83 5.81 20.57 -18.32
N VAL A 84 5.64 21.70 -17.62
CA VAL A 84 5.78 23.04 -18.23
C VAL A 84 7.19 23.26 -18.77
N ARG A 85 8.23 22.87 -18.02
CA ARG A 85 9.62 22.96 -18.48
C ARG A 85 9.90 22.06 -19.69
N ALA A 86 9.29 20.89 -19.76
CA ALA A 86 9.43 20.00 -20.91
C ALA A 86 8.78 20.62 -22.15
N VAL A 87 7.54 21.10 -22.03
CA VAL A 87 6.81 21.77 -23.12
C VAL A 87 7.58 23.00 -23.62
N ALA A 88 8.08 23.86 -22.73
CA ALA A 88 8.85 25.04 -23.12
C ALA A 88 10.15 24.69 -23.90
N ARG A 89 10.78 23.55 -23.59
CA ARG A 89 11.97 23.06 -24.33
C ARG A 89 11.60 22.54 -25.71
N GLU A 90 10.47 21.85 -25.85
CA GLU A 90 9.99 21.39 -27.14
C GLU A 90 9.65 22.55 -28.08
N GLU A 91 9.03 23.61 -27.56
CA GLU A 91 8.74 24.82 -28.37
C GLU A 91 10.03 25.50 -28.83
N SER A 92 11.07 25.56 -27.99
CA SER A 92 12.37 26.14 -28.37
C SER A 92 13.17 25.31 -29.38
N GLN A 93 12.88 24.01 -29.53
CA GLN A 93 13.52 23.14 -30.53
C GLN A 93 12.79 23.15 -31.89
N LYS A 94 11.56 23.64 -31.94
CA LYS A 94 10.74 23.74 -33.16
C LYS A 94 10.88 25.09 -33.87
N GLN A 95 11.40 26.12 -33.18
CA GLN A 95 11.83 27.39 -33.77
C GLN A 95 13.23 27.27 -34.34
#